data_AF-A0A285X4Z7-F1
#
_entry.id   AF-A0A285X4Z7-F1
#
_cell.length_a   1.000
_cell.length_b   1.000
_cell.length_c   1.000
_cell.angle_alpha   90.00
_cell.angle_beta   90.00
_cell.angle_gamma   90.00
#
_symmetry.space_group_name_H-M   'P 1'
#
loop_
_entity.id
_entity.type
_entity.pdbx_description
1 polymer ?
#
loop_
_entity_poly.entity_id
_entity_poly.type
_entity_poly.pdbx_seq_one_letter_code
_entity_poly.pdbx_strand_id
1 'polypeptide(L)'
;MAKDKFNFISKLHLAASDDDMRPVMNCIHFIDGYAYVSNSYIVVKQNLEYSGVLDHDFLNGKSIHKDSFKEILGYQTATATEDGIECVDKEGRKAFFDYQDHGDKVPDFENIFQQHSIKSTEVIGFHPDYLKTICDAMYGAKDFGVKVLFNGVSKGMLVQVQEYEDQVAILMPMAISESLF
;
A
#
# COMPACT_ATOMS: atom_id res chain seq x y z
N MET A 1 -21.88 -13.31 -18.95
CA MET A 1 -20.96 -12.16 -18.89
C MET A 1 -20.52 -12.02 -17.45
N ALA A 2 -19.23 -12.14 -17.14
CA ALA A 2 -18.76 -11.75 -15.82
C ALA A 2 -19.03 -10.25 -15.70
N LYS A 3 -19.79 -9.82 -14.68
CA LYS A 3 -19.91 -8.38 -14.39
C LYS A 3 -18.51 -7.87 -14.09
N ASP A 4 -18.11 -6.78 -14.75
CA ASP A 4 -16.87 -6.08 -14.43
C ASP A 4 -16.88 -5.68 -12.94
N LYS A 5 -15.75 -5.90 -12.27
CA LYS A 5 -15.58 -5.59 -10.84
C LYS A 5 -15.09 -4.15 -10.71
N PHE A 6 -15.89 -3.30 -10.08
CA PHE A 6 -15.60 -1.88 -9.87
C PHE A 6 -15.19 -1.65 -8.42
N ASN A 7 -13.95 -2.00 -8.08
CA ASN A 7 -13.47 -2.01 -6.72
C ASN A 7 -11.95 -1.80 -6.69
N PHE A 8 -11.36 -1.70 -5.50
CA PHE A 8 -9.94 -1.89 -5.31
C PHE A 8 -9.52 -3.27 -5.84
N ILE A 9 -8.33 -3.32 -6.44
CA ILE A 9 -7.77 -4.54 -7.03
C ILE A 9 -6.53 -5.02 -6.29
N SER A 10 -5.77 -4.08 -5.70
CA SER A 10 -4.57 -4.36 -4.92
C SER A 10 -4.88 -4.81 -3.51
N LYS A 11 -4.01 -5.65 -2.95
CA LYS A 11 -4.16 -6.18 -1.59
C LYS A 11 -3.37 -5.35 -0.58
N LEU A 12 -3.58 -4.04 -0.59
CA LEU A 12 -2.82 -3.09 0.24
C LEU A 12 -2.92 -3.38 1.74
N HIS A 13 -4.02 -3.97 2.20
CA HIS A 13 -4.19 -4.46 3.58
C HIS A 13 -3.07 -5.41 4.06
N LEU A 14 -2.37 -6.10 3.14
CA LEU A 14 -1.25 -6.99 3.49
C LEU A 14 0.00 -6.22 3.95
N ALA A 15 0.14 -4.95 3.56
CA ALA A 15 1.26 -4.10 3.91
C ALA A 15 1.00 -3.24 5.16
N ALA A 16 -0.21 -3.29 5.72
CA ALA A 16 -0.57 -2.61 6.96
C ALA A 16 -0.03 -3.37 8.18
N SER A 17 0.17 -2.63 9.27
CA SER A 17 0.59 -3.19 10.55
C SER A 17 -0.51 -4.02 11.22
N ASP A 18 -0.10 -4.90 12.15
CA ASP A 18 -0.97 -5.58 13.14
C ASP A 18 -0.77 -4.97 14.55
N ASP A 19 -0.02 -3.88 14.65
CA ASP A 19 0.38 -3.28 15.91
C ASP A 19 -0.68 -2.29 16.42
N ASP A 20 -1.46 -2.73 17.41
CA ASP A 20 -2.49 -1.92 18.07
C ASP A 20 -1.93 -0.70 18.81
N MET A 21 -0.61 -0.64 19.08
CA MET A 21 0.03 0.52 19.70
C MET A 21 0.17 1.69 18.70
N ARG A 22 0.06 1.41 17.39
CA ARG A 22 0.17 2.39 16.30
C ARG A 22 -1.00 2.21 15.34
N PRO A 23 -2.24 2.50 15.78
CA PRO A 23 -3.46 2.20 15.02
C PRO A 23 -3.51 2.90 13.67
N VAL A 24 -2.83 4.05 13.52
CA VAL A 24 -2.67 4.73 12.23
C VAL A 24 -2.01 3.83 11.18
N MET A 25 -1.05 2.97 11.57
CA MET A 25 -0.39 2.03 10.66
C MET A 25 -1.25 0.80 10.33
N ASN A 26 -2.39 0.62 10.98
CA ASN A 26 -3.34 -0.45 10.66
C ASN A 26 -4.29 -0.05 9.52
N CYS A 27 -4.04 1.08 8.87
CA CYS A 27 -4.92 1.66 7.86
C CYS A 27 -4.25 1.84 6.51
N ILE A 28 -5.09 1.94 5.48
CA ILE A 28 -4.73 2.46 4.17
C ILE A 28 -5.17 3.92 4.16
N HIS A 29 -4.25 4.82 3.85
CA HIS A 29 -4.48 6.27 3.80
C HIS A 29 -4.57 6.73 2.34
N PHE A 30 -5.49 7.64 2.05
CA PHE A 30 -5.71 8.15 0.71
C PHE A 30 -5.38 9.63 0.66
N ILE A 31 -4.38 10.00 -0.13
CA ILE A 31 -3.85 11.37 -0.18
C ILE A 31 -3.49 11.70 -1.63
N ASP A 32 -4.07 12.78 -2.16
CA ASP A 32 -3.77 13.38 -3.46
C ASP A 32 -3.75 12.37 -4.62
N GLY A 33 -4.76 11.49 -4.68
CA GLY A 33 -4.89 10.48 -5.74
C GLY A 33 -4.08 9.19 -5.52
N TYR A 34 -3.43 9.05 -4.37
CA TYR A 34 -2.64 7.85 -4.04
C TYR A 34 -3.15 7.18 -2.76
N ALA A 35 -3.00 5.86 -2.71
CA ALA A 35 -3.13 5.05 -1.50
C ALA A 35 -1.75 4.78 -0.89
N TYR A 36 -1.64 4.99 0.42
CA TYR A 36 -0.44 4.77 1.23
C TYR A 36 -0.72 3.74 2.32
N VAL A 37 0.24 2.86 2.56
CA VAL A 37 0.17 1.89 3.65
C VAL A 37 1.56 1.53 4.13
N SER A 38 1.73 1.34 5.44
CA SER A 38 3.02 0.99 6.03
C SER A 38 2.86 0.09 7.26
N ASN A 39 3.86 -0.75 7.49
CA ASN A 39 4.05 -1.51 8.73
C ASN A 39 5.38 -1.17 9.43
N SER A 40 5.93 0.02 9.20
CA SER A 40 7.25 0.52 9.63
C SER A 40 8.48 -0.12 8.99
N TYR A 41 8.38 -1.31 8.40
CA TYR A 41 9.47 -1.93 7.63
C TYR A 41 9.32 -1.75 6.12
N ILE A 42 8.08 -1.59 5.68
CA ILE A 42 7.74 -1.25 4.31
C ILE A 42 6.80 -0.06 4.28
N VAL A 43 6.84 0.69 3.18
CA VAL A 43 5.85 1.72 2.82
C VAL A 43 5.48 1.48 1.37
N VAL A 44 4.20 1.40 1.04
CA VAL A 44 3.70 1.31 -0.34
C VAL A 44 2.94 2.58 -0.67
N LYS A 45 3.20 3.16 -1.84
CA LYS A 45 2.44 4.22 -2.48
C LYS A 45 1.90 3.69 -3.80
N GLN A 46 0.60 3.76 -4.01
CA GLN A 46 -0.06 3.28 -5.23
C GLN A 46 -1.03 4.31 -5.77
N ASN A 47 -0.93 4.63 -7.06
CA ASN A 47 -1.91 5.48 -7.73
C ASN A 47 -3.32 4.83 -7.74
N LEU A 48 -4.34 5.61 -7.39
CA LEU A 48 -5.73 5.17 -7.38
C LEU A 48 -6.33 4.95 -8.78
N GLU A 49 -5.71 5.47 -9.83
CA GLU A 49 -6.05 5.16 -11.23
C GLU A 49 -5.93 3.67 -11.56
N TYR A 50 -5.14 2.92 -10.77
CA TYR A 50 -5.07 1.47 -10.92
C TYR A 50 -6.27 0.77 -10.27
N SER A 51 -7.11 1.47 -9.52
CA SER A 51 -8.31 0.90 -8.92
C SER A 51 -9.53 1.13 -9.81
N GLY A 52 -10.55 0.26 -9.69
CA GLY A 52 -11.86 0.48 -10.31
C GLY A 52 -12.89 1.05 -9.33
N VAL A 53 -12.45 1.63 -8.20
CA VAL A 53 -13.37 2.16 -7.19
C VAL A 53 -14.09 3.38 -7.77
N LEU A 54 -15.40 3.47 -7.53
CA LEU A 54 -16.21 4.57 -8.05
C LEU A 54 -16.09 5.79 -7.14
N ASP A 55 -16.10 6.98 -7.74
CA ASP A 55 -16.07 8.28 -7.05
C ASP A 55 -14.87 8.44 -6.09
N HIS A 56 -13.70 7.91 -6.50
CA HIS A 56 -12.48 7.85 -5.70
C HIS A 56 -11.97 9.20 -5.15
N ASP A 57 -12.43 10.34 -5.69
CA ASP A 57 -12.13 11.68 -5.18
C ASP A 57 -12.56 11.87 -3.71
N PHE A 58 -13.65 11.22 -3.29
CA PHE A 58 -14.12 11.27 -1.90
C PHE A 58 -13.17 10.58 -0.90
N LEU A 59 -12.21 9.78 -1.40
CA LEU A 59 -11.20 9.16 -0.56
C LEU A 59 -10.16 10.16 -0.06
N ASN A 60 -9.97 11.31 -0.72
CA ASN A 60 -8.86 12.19 -0.37
C ASN A 60 -8.92 12.66 1.11
N GLY A 61 -7.81 12.49 1.83
CA GLY A 61 -7.70 12.77 3.26
C GLY A 61 -8.35 11.73 4.17
N LYS A 62 -8.90 10.64 3.63
CA LYS A 62 -9.56 9.57 4.41
C LYS A 62 -8.62 8.40 4.69
N SER A 63 -9.01 7.59 5.65
CA SER A 63 -8.31 6.35 6.02
C SER A 63 -9.29 5.20 6.19
N ILE A 64 -8.90 3.98 5.83
CA ILE A 64 -9.71 2.77 5.98
C ILE A 64 -8.89 1.73 6.73
N HIS A 65 -9.48 1.15 7.78
CA HIS A 65 -8.84 0.06 8.52
C HIS A 65 -8.58 -1.12 7.59
N LYS A 66 -7.45 -1.80 7.75
CA LYS A 66 -7.04 -2.89 6.86
C LYS A 66 -8.06 -4.03 6.77
N ASP A 67 -8.78 -4.31 7.86
CA ASP A 67 -9.78 -5.37 7.88
C ASP A 67 -11.02 -4.97 7.08
N SER A 68 -11.48 -3.73 7.22
CA SER A 68 -12.53 -3.16 6.38
C SER A 68 -12.10 -3.17 4.91
N PHE A 69 -10.86 -2.76 4.62
CA PHE A 69 -10.32 -2.80 3.25
C PHE A 69 -10.28 -4.22 2.70
N LYS A 70 -9.86 -5.20 3.49
CA LYS A 70 -9.85 -6.62 3.12
C LYS A 70 -11.26 -7.14 2.83
N GLU A 71 -12.24 -6.72 3.62
CA GLU A 71 -13.64 -7.11 3.41
C GLU A 71 -14.22 -6.47 2.15
N ILE A 72 -13.96 -5.17 1.93
CA ILE A 72 -14.36 -4.42 0.73
C ILE A 72 -13.91 -5.15 -0.54
N LEU A 73 -12.71 -5.72 -0.58
CA LEU A 73 -12.21 -6.49 -1.73
C LEU A 73 -13.10 -7.70 -2.11
N GLY A 74 -13.95 -8.19 -1.22
CA GLY A 74 -14.92 -9.25 -1.49
C GLY A 74 -16.13 -8.80 -2.32
N TYR A 75 -16.43 -7.50 -2.35
CA TYR A 75 -17.60 -6.95 -3.04
C TYR A 75 -17.38 -6.74 -4.53
N GLN A 76 -18.48 -6.67 -5.28
CA GLN A 76 -18.47 -6.48 -6.72
C GLN A 76 -18.22 -5.01 -7.07
N THR A 77 -18.86 -4.10 -6.35
CA THR A 77 -18.69 -2.66 -6.50
C THR A 77 -18.36 -2.03 -5.16
N ALA A 78 -17.52 -1.01 -5.19
CA ALA A 78 -17.24 -0.12 -4.08
C ALA A 78 -17.30 1.32 -4.59
N THR A 79 -18.10 2.15 -3.93
CA THR A 79 -18.30 3.57 -4.24
C THR A 79 -17.91 4.38 -3.01
N ALA A 80 -16.97 5.30 -3.19
CA ALA A 80 -16.57 6.22 -2.13
C ALA A 80 -17.60 7.36 -2.01
N THR A 81 -17.87 7.76 -0.77
CA THR A 81 -18.81 8.84 -0.42
C THR A 81 -18.15 9.73 0.63
N GLU A 82 -18.80 10.82 1.04
CA GLU A 82 -18.23 11.70 2.07
C GLU A 82 -18.01 11.01 3.43
N ASP A 83 -18.89 10.05 3.76
CA ASP A 83 -18.97 9.41 5.07
C ASP A 83 -18.27 8.03 5.13
N GLY A 84 -18.14 7.35 3.99
CA GLY A 84 -17.57 6.01 3.94
C GLY A 84 -17.62 5.37 2.56
N ILE A 85 -17.51 4.04 2.52
CA ILE A 85 -17.60 3.27 1.27
C ILE A 85 -18.87 2.43 1.25
N GLU A 86 -19.71 2.69 0.24
CA GLU A 86 -20.85 1.85 -0.10
C GLU A 86 -20.41 0.69 -0.99
N CYS A 87 -20.69 -0.53 -0.55
CA CYS A 87 -20.33 -1.75 -1.25
C CYS A 87 -21.57 -2.54 -1.67
N VAL A 88 -21.52 -3.15 -2.87
CA VAL A 88 -22.55 -4.06 -3.35
C VAL A 88 -21.93 -5.35 -3.84
N ASP A 89 -22.44 -6.49 -3.40
CA ASP A 89 -21.95 -7.79 -3.82
C ASP A 89 -22.65 -8.29 -5.11
N LYS A 90 -22.33 -9.51 -5.54
CA LYS A 90 -22.90 -10.10 -6.76
C LYS A 90 -24.41 -10.40 -6.64
N GLU A 91 -24.91 -10.58 -5.44
CA GLU A 91 -26.32 -10.85 -5.13
C GLU A 91 -27.13 -9.56 -4.92
N GLY A 92 -26.47 -8.39 -4.93
CA GLY A 92 -27.11 -7.09 -4.68
C GLY A 92 -27.20 -6.72 -3.20
N ARG A 93 -26.58 -7.49 -2.30
CA ARG A 93 -26.49 -7.15 -0.87
C ARG A 93 -25.57 -5.95 -0.69
N LYS A 94 -25.96 -5.04 0.19
CA LYS A 94 -25.23 -3.80 0.48
C LYS A 94 -24.51 -3.89 1.81
N ALA A 95 -23.33 -3.26 1.88
CA ALA A 95 -22.61 -3.00 3.12
C ALA A 95 -22.05 -1.57 3.08
N PHE A 96 -21.82 -1.01 4.27
CA PHE A 96 -21.22 0.30 4.43
C PHE A 96 -20.02 0.20 5.36
N PHE A 97 -18.93 0.85 5.00
CA PHE A 97 -17.70 0.87 5.79
C PHE A 97 -17.32 2.32 6.10
N ASP A 98 -17.32 2.66 7.37
CA ASP A 98 -16.94 3.99 7.86
C ASP A 98 -15.44 4.25 7.63
N TYR A 99 -15.11 5.51 7.37
CA TYR A 99 -13.72 5.95 7.44
C TYR A 99 -13.23 5.96 8.89
N GLN A 100 -11.94 5.69 9.07
CA GLN A 100 -11.28 5.83 10.35
C GLN A 100 -10.94 7.30 10.60
N ASP A 101 -11.43 7.83 11.72
CA ASP A 101 -10.95 9.08 12.28
C ASP A 101 -9.87 8.79 13.32
N HIS A 102 -8.67 9.27 13.06
CA HIS A 102 -7.54 9.06 13.96
C HIS A 102 -7.25 10.25 14.87
N GLY A 103 -7.88 11.43 14.64
CA GLY A 103 -7.59 12.69 15.36
C GLY A 103 -6.15 13.23 15.16
N ASP A 104 -5.16 12.35 15.21
CA ASP A 104 -3.73 12.56 15.03
C ASP A 104 -3.30 12.47 13.57
N LYS A 105 -2.24 13.22 13.25
CA LYS A 105 -1.69 13.40 11.91
C LYS A 105 -1.25 12.07 11.29
N VAL A 106 -1.85 11.72 10.15
CA VAL A 106 -1.33 10.72 9.22
C VAL A 106 0.16 11.02 8.97
N PRO A 107 1.05 10.02 9.03
CA PRO A 107 2.47 10.22 8.75
C PRO A 107 2.69 10.89 7.39
N ASP A 108 3.67 11.77 7.31
CA ASP A 108 4.10 12.37 6.05
C ASP A 108 4.89 11.33 5.23
N PHE A 109 4.16 10.52 4.47
CA PHE A 109 4.73 9.45 3.65
C PHE A 109 5.54 10.00 2.47
N GLU A 110 5.20 11.18 1.93
CA GLU A 110 5.90 11.77 0.80
C GLU A 110 7.35 12.12 1.14
N ASN A 111 7.61 12.57 2.36
CA ASN A 111 8.99 12.80 2.81
C ASN A 111 9.86 11.53 2.80
N ILE A 112 9.25 10.34 2.87
CA ILE A 112 9.98 9.05 2.86
C ILE A 112 10.49 8.73 1.44
N PHE A 113 9.77 9.17 0.41
CA PHE A 113 10.14 8.92 -0.99
C PHE A 113 11.16 9.92 -1.56
N GLN A 114 11.65 10.87 -0.75
CA GLN A 114 12.69 11.80 -1.18
C GLN A 114 13.97 11.04 -1.58
N GLN A 115 14.35 11.18 -2.86
CA GLN A 115 15.52 10.48 -3.41
C GLN A 115 16.81 10.96 -2.74
N HIS A 116 17.55 10.02 -2.16
CA HIS A 116 18.92 10.24 -1.73
C HIS A 116 19.90 9.81 -2.82
N SER A 117 21.12 10.37 -2.80
CA SER A 117 22.19 9.97 -3.72
C SER A 117 22.44 8.46 -3.65
N ILE A 118 22.33 7.78 -4.78
CA ILE A 118 22.66 6.35 -4.93
C ILE A 118 24.13 6.16 -4.55
N LYS A 119 24.40 5.29 -3.57
CA LYS A 119 25.75 4.83 -3.23
C LYS A 119 25.89 3.37 -3.62
N SER A 120 26.97 3.02 -4.33
CA SER A 120 27.27 1.62 -4.63
C SER A 120 27.55 0.86 -3.34
N THR A 121 26.93 -0.31 -3.19
CA THR A 121 27.27 -1.28 -2.16
C THR A 121 27.22 -2.67 -2.77
N GLU A 122 28.14 -3.54 -2.35
CA GLU A 122 28.26 -4.90 -2.91
C GLU A 122 27.29 -5.87 -2.21
N VAL A 123 26.93 -5.60 -0.96
CA VAL A 123 26.09 -6.47 -0.13
C VAL A 123 25.00 -5.66 0.57
N ILE A 124 23.79 -6.21 0.60
CA ILE A 124 22.61 -5.61 1.25
C ILE A 124 21.79 -6.73 1.90
N GLY A 125 21.37 -6.49 3.14
CA GLY A 125 20.49 -7.39 3.88
C GLY A 125 19.07 -6.89 3.80
N PHE A 126 18.12 -7.80 3.67
CA PHE A 126 16.70 -7.51 3.82
C PHE A 126 15.93 -8.77 4.22
N HIS A 127 14.77 -8.57 4.83
CA HIS A 127 13.90 -9.69 5.17
C HIS A 127 13.10 -10.13 3.93
N PRO A 128 13.19 -11.39 3.47
CA PRO A 128 12.53 -11.84 2.24
C PRO A 128 11.00 -11.69 2.31
N ASP A 129 10.41 -11.90 3.48
CA ASP A 129 8.95 -11.77 3.64
C ASP A 129 8.46 -10.34 3.39
N TYR A 130 9.25 -9.32 3.70
CA TYR A 130 8.85 -7.94 3.41
C TYR A 130 8.81 -7.65 1.90
N LEU A 131 9.78 -8.18 1.14
CA LEU A 131 9.73 -8.11 -0.32
C LEU A 131 8.52 -8.88 -0.87
N LYS A 132 8.25 -10.07 -0.32
CA LYS A 132 7.07 -10.86 -0.69
C LYS A 132 5.77 -10.08 -0.42
N THR A 133 5.65 -9.45 0.74
CA THR A 133 4.47 -8.63 1.09
C THR A 133 4.28 -7.47 0.12
N ILE A 134 5.36 -6.77 -0.26
CA ILE A 134 5.31 -5.73 -1.29
C ILE A 134 4.76 -6.31 -2.61
N CYS A 135 5.31 -7.43 -3.08
CA CYS A 135 4.87 -8.09 -4.32
C CYS A 135 3.43 -8.64 -4.25
N ASP A 136 2.95 -9.03 -3.07
CA ASP A 136 1.57 -9.47 -2.85
C ASP A 136 0.58 -8.31 -2.79
N ALA A 137 1.02 -7.13 -2.33
CA ALA A 137 0.19 -5.95 -2.13
C ALA A 137 0.04 -5.10 -3.40
N MET A 138 1.14 -4.83 -4.12
CA MET A 138 1.18 -3.94 -5.28
C MET A 138 0.49 -4.52 -6.52
N TYR A 139 -0.13 -3.65 -7.30
CA TYR A 139 -0.71 -4.00 -8.59
C TYR A 139 0.37 -4.44 -9.59
N GLY A 140 0.14 -5.57 -10.28
CA GLY A 140 0.99 -6.07 -11.37
C GLY A 140 2.37 -6.60 -10.95
N ALA A 141 2.77 -6.52 -9.68
CA ALA A 141 4.12 -6.88 -9.25
C ALA A 141 4.49 -8.34 -9.53
N LYS A 142 3.53 -9.27 -9.44
CA LYS A 142 3.75 -10.70 -9.76
C LYS A 142 3.79 -10.99 -11.26
N ASP A 143 3.09 -10.20 -12.05
CA ASP A 143 2.94 -10.42 -13.49
C ASP A 143 4.13 -9.83 -14.26
N PHE A 144 4.61 -8.66 -13.83
CA PHE A 144 5.67 -7.90 -14.50
C PHE A 144 7.01 -7.91 -13.76
N GLY A 145 7.04 -8.43 -12.53
CA GLY A 145 8.22 -8.39 -11.67
C GLY A 145 8.51 -7.00 -11.11
N VAL A 146 9.54 -6.92 -10.26
CA VAL A 146 9.94 -5.69 -9.58
C VAL A 146 11.40 -5.36 -9.83
N LYS A 147 11.69 -4.06 -9.91
CA LYS A 147 13.04 -3.49 -9.88
C LYS A 147 13.30 -2.95 -8.48
N VAL A 148 14.44 -3.31 -7.90
CA VAL A 148 14.88 -2.80 -6.60
C VAL A 148 16.10 -1.90 -6.80
N LEU A 149 16.02 -0.66 -6.33
CA LEU A 149 17.10 0.32 -6.37
C LEU A 149 17.66 0.52 -4.97
N PHE A 150 18.98 0.44 -4.87
CA PHE A 150 19.70 0.45 -3.62
C PHE A 150 20.41 1.79 -3.41
N ASN A 151 20.16 2.43 -2.26
CA ASN A 151 20.70 3.74 -1.94
C ASN A 151 21.79 3.71 -0.84
N GLY A 152 22.26 2.51 -0.48
CA GLY A 152 23.27 2.26 0.56
C GLY A 152 22.79 1.23 1.60
N VAL A 153 23.74 0.67 2.37
CA VAL A 153 23.50 -0.46 3.30
C VAL A 153 22.48 -0.19 4.42
N SER A 154 22.29 1.07 4.81
CA SER A 154 21.38 1.50 5.88
C SER A 154 20.26 2.41 5.38
N LYS A 155 20.08 2.50 4.06
CA LYS A 155 19.06 3.34 3.43
C LYS A 155 17.93 2.47 2.88
N GLY A 156 16.71 3.01 2.95
CA GLY A 156 15.55 2.39 2.31
C GLY A 156 15.80 2.11 0.84
N MET A 157 15.35 0.94 0.39
CA MET A 157 15.46 0.48 -0.98
C MET A 157 14.16 0.78 -1.70
N LEU A 158 14.26 1.40 -2.87
CA LEU A 158 13.09 1.71 -3.69
C LEU A 158 12.72 0.49 -4.53
N VAL A 159 11.48 0.02 -4.40
CA VAL A 159 10.90 -1.07 -5.18
C VAL A 159 9.89 -0.48 -6.15
N GLN A 160 10.02 -0.81 -7.44
CA GLN A 160 9.13 -0.35 -8.51
C GLN A 160 8.65 -1.55 -9.32
N VAL A 161 7.41 -1.50 -9.82
CA VAL A 161 6.93 -2.48 -10.80
C VAL A 161 7.28 -1.97 -12.19
N GLN A 162 7.85 -2.82 -13.06
CA GLN A 162 8.47 -2.37 -14.32
C GLN A 162 7.53 -1.56 -15.23
N GLU A 163 6.25 -1.91 -15.27
CA GLU A 163 5.23 -1.29 -16.15
C GLU A 163 4.40 -0.19 -15.45
N TYR A 164 4.59 0.03 -14.15
CA TYR A 164 3.75 0.94 -13.35
C TYR A 164 4.62 1.94 -12.58
N GLU A 165 4.95 3.06 -13.23
CA GLU A 165 5.84 4.09 -12.69
C GLU A 165 5.22 4.88 -11.52
N ASP A 166 3.89 5.04 -11.48
CA ASP A 166 3.15 5.76 -10.43
C ASP A 166 2.82 4.88 -9.21
N GLN A 167 3.55 3.79 -9.03
CA GLN A 167 3.45 2.93 -7.86
C GLN A 167 4.83 2.48 -7.42
N VAL A 168 5.15 2.77 -6.17
CA VAL A 168 6.46 2.53 -5.58
C VAL A 168 6.33 2.04 -4.15
N ALA A 169 7.35 1.33 -3.68
CA ALA A 169 7.46 0.96 -2.28
C ALA A 169 8.88 1.23 -1.76
N ILE A 170 8.98 1.49 -0.46
CA ILE A 170 10.24 1.49 0.26
C ILE A 170 10.33 0.21 1.08
N LEU A 171 11.46 -0.48 0.99
CA LEU A 171 11.83 -1.62 1.81
C LEU A 171 13.01 -1.24 2.72
N MET A 172 12.85 -1.37 4.02
CA MET A 172 13.93 -1.10 4.96
C MET A 172 14.98 -2.21 4.92
N PRO A 173 16.29 -1.85 4.91
CA PRO A 173 17.36 -2.84 4.96
C PRO A 173 17.47 -3.46 6.35
N MET A 174 18.05 -4.65 6.39
CA MET A 174 18.45 -5.35 7.60
C MET A 174 19.95 -5.20 7.80
N ALA A 175 20.38 -4.94 9.04
CA ALA A 175 21.79 -4.96 9.39
C ALA A 175 22.35 -6.39 9.20
N ILE A 176 23.42 -6.51 8.42
CA ILE A 176 24.16 -7.76 8.26
C ILE A 176 25.30 -7.74 9.29
N SER A 177 25.51 -8.83 10.03
CA SER A 177 26.72 -8.95 10.84
C SER A 177 27.93 -9.15 9.91
N GLU A 178 28.98 -8.37 10.11
CA GLU A 178 30.22 -8.43 9.31
C GLU A 178 30.96 -9.78 9.42
N SER A 179 30.49 -10.67 10.30
CA SER A 179 31.12 -11.97 10.62
C SER A 179 30.88 -13.08 9.58
N LEU A 180 30.28 -12.80 8.43
CA LEU A 180 29.88 -13.81 7.43
C LEU A 180 30.78 -13.88 6.19
N PHE A 181 31.93 -13.20 6.19
CA PHE A 181 32.94 -13.29 5.14
C PHE A 181 34.34 -13.52 5.72
#